data_AF-A0AAW0C5I0-F1
#
_entry.id   AF-A0AAW0C5I0-F1
#
_cell.length_a   1.000
_cell.length_b   1.000
_cell.length_c   1.000
_cell.angle_alpha   90.00
_cell.angle_beta   90.00
_cell.angle_gamma   90.00
#
_symmetry.space_group_name_H-M   'P 1'
#
loop_
_entity.id
_entity.type
_entity.pdbx_description
1 polymer ?
#
loop_
_entity_poly.entity_id
_entity_poly.type
_entity_poly.pdbx_seq_one_letter_code
_entity_poly.pdbx_strand_id
1 'polypeptide(L)'
;MYCDCTVSTYKIAKSVQDTAVSWTPSKTLDKTLRAIINAAFLMPNIAYYGSSTLPQTVITVARASGSKDLPEDDVAQDILLSWIGDKINNARYQIKKMITESLIPASYLENIAELARDLLKAHAKQFKPTLGLYLRLALIRSHIPKNHQPKQFWRMVDDDLEGFAKMEPETALNNLMTLYYEDTDDHGDPAKSSFKLSEVHIGEQRPKWYQPLHDQVSRVQRVEPTRAKRKRDDDDDEDEEDGEGEGQGEGEEHPGPQDDEHEPDDVPAV
;
A
#
# COMPACT_ATOMS: atom_id res chain seq x y z
N MET A 1 -9.47 58.86 -11.28
CA MET A 1 -10.55 57.91 -10.95
C MET A 1 -10.12 56.54 -11.45
N TYR A 2 -9.58 55.69 -10.57
CA TYR A 2 -9.32 54.28 -10.86
C TYR A 2 -10.39 53.46 -10.13
N CYS A 3 -11.10 52.63 -10.90
CA CYS A 3 -12.24 51.84 -10.45
C CYS A 3 -11.77 50.68 -9.57
N ASP A 4 -12.26 50.66 -8.35
CA ASP A 4 -11.96 49.72 -7.26
C ASP A 4 -12.70 48.38 -7.47
N CYS A 5 -12.36 47.64 -8.54
CA CYS A 5 -13.03 46.37 -8.90
C CYS A 5 -12.36 45.11 -8.32
N THR A 6 -11.23 45.22 -7.64
CA THR A 6 -10.44 44.07 -7.15
C THR A 6 -10.91 43.52 -5.79
N VAL A 7 -11.63 44.32 -5.01
CA VAL A 7 -12.09 43.91 -3.66
C VAL A 7 -13.30 42.96 -3.72
N SER A 8 -14.06 42.95 -4.82
CA SER A 8 -15.28 42.17 -4.97
C SER A 8 -15.03 40.69 -5.32
N THR A 9 -14.02 40.39 -6.15
CA THR A 9 -13.69 39.01 -6.54
C THR A 9 -13.08 38.21 -5.38
N TYR A 10 -12.29 38.85 -4.51
CA TYR A 10 -11.66 38.18 -3.36
C TYR A 10 -12.68 37.73 -2.30
N LYS A 11 -13.73 38.53 -2.07
CA LYS A 11 -14.81 38.17 -1.13
C LYS A 11 -15.72 37.07 -1.67
N ILE A 12 -15.95 37.03 -2.99
CA ILE A 12 -16.70 35.95 -3.63
C ILE A 12 -15.87 34.65 -3.62
N ALA A 13 -14.58 34.70 -3.94
CA ALA A 13 -13.70 33.53 -3.87
C ALA A 13 -13.62 32.95 -2.45
N LYS A 14 -13.55 33.82 -1.43
CA LYS A 14 -13.51 33.40 -0.02
C LYS A 14 -14.88 32.91 0.49
N SER A 15 -16.00 33.53 0.08
CA SER A 15 -17.33 33.02 0.49
C SER A 15 -17.71 31.72 -0.23
N VAL A 16 -17.21 31.49 -1.45
CA VAL A 16 -17.32 30.19 -2.15
C VAL A 16 -16.41 29.14 -1.50
N GLN A 17 -15.25 29.52 -0.94
CA GLN A 17 -14.45 28.65 -0.08
C GLN A 17 -15.13 28.34 1.26
N ASP A 18 -15.80 29.31 1.89
CA ASP A 18 -16.49 29.12 3.17
C ASP A 18 -17.84 28.39 3.03
N THR A 19 -18.38 28.29 1.80
CA THR A 19 -19.53 27.43 1.45
C THR A 19 -19.12 26.20 0.64
N ALA A 20 -17.82 25.90 0.53
CA ALA A 20 -17.35 24.60 0.05
C ALA A 20 -17.81 23.56 1.08
N VAL A 21 -18.99 23.01 0.80
CA VAL A 21 -19.65 21.95 1.53
C VAL A 21 -18.59 20.93 1.89
N SER A 22 -18.32 20.79 3.19
CA SER A 22 -17.36 19.83 3.72
C SER A 22 -17.93 18.42 3.51
N TRP A 23 -17.89 17.96 2.27
CA TRP A 23 -18.30 16.62 1.95
C TRP A 23 -17.33 15.66 2.62
N THR A 24 -17.89 14.71 3.37
CA THR A 24 -17.13 13.65 4.03
C THR A 24 -17.79 12.33 3.70
N PRO A 25 -17.01 11.27 3.38
CA PRO A 25 -17.59 9.97 3.08
C PRO A 25 -18.32 9.44 4.32
N SER A 26 -19.50 8.84 4.11
CA SER A 26 -20.16 8.10 5.19
C SER A 26 -19.24 7.00 5.72
N LYS A 27 -19.42 6.58 6.98
CA LYS A 27 -18.56 5.52 7.58
C LYS A 27 -18.54 4.23 6.74
N THR A 28 -19.68 3.90 6.12
CA THR A 28 -19.81 2.73 5.25
C THR A 28 -19.05 2.91 3.94
N LEU A 29 -19.14 4.10 3.32
CA LEU A 29 -18.41 4.42 2.11
C LEU A 29 -16.90 4.46 2.38
N ASP A 30 -16.44 5.12 3.45
CA ASP A 30 -15.03 5.15 3.88
C ASP A 30 -14.46 3.73 4.00
N LYS A 31 -15.15 2.85 4.73
CA LYS A 31 -14.73 1.45 4.90
C LYS A 31 -14.64 0.72 3.57
N THR A 32 -15.61 0.93 2.68
CA THR A 32 -15.64 0.29 1.36
C THR A 32 -14.50 0.79 0.48
N LEU A 33 -14.29 2.10 0.40
CA LEU A 33 -13.22 2.71 -0.38
C LEU A 33 -11.85 2.25 0.10
N ARG A 34 -11.60 2.20 1.42
CA ARG A 34 -10.35 1.67 1.98
C ARG A 34 -10.13 0.20 1.65
N ALA A 35 -11.18 -0.61 1.66
CA ALA A 35 -11.08 -2.01 1.26
C ALA A 35 -10.69 -2.14 -0.22
N ILE A 36 -11.33 -1.34 -1.09
CA ILE A 36 -11.02 -1.30 -2.53
C ILE A 36 -9.57 -0.83 -2.75
N ILE A 37 -9.11 0.23 -2.09
CA ILE A 37 -7.75 0.78 -2.21
C ILE A 37 -6.70 -0.26 -1.82
N ASN A 38 -6.83 -0.85 -0.63
CA ASN A 38 -5.89 -1.85 -0.16
C ASN A 38 -5.89 -3.09 -1.06
N ALA A 39 -7.07 -3.55 -1.47
CA ALA A 39 -7.19 -4.65 -2.40
C ALA A 39 -6.48 -4.35 -3.73
N ALA A 40 -6.64 -3.14 -4.28
CA ALA A 40 -6.09 -2.77 -5.58
C ALA A 40 -4.58 -3.00 -5.65
N PHE A 41 -3.85 -2.63 -4.59
CA PHE A 41 -2.40 -2.81 -4.48
C PHE A 41 -1.95 -4.27 -4.32
N LEU A 42 -2.85 -5.13 -3.86
CA LEU A 42 -2.59 -6.56 -3.63
C LEU A 42 -3.08 -7.42 -4.80
N MET A 43 -3.69 -6.80 -5.82
CA MET A 43 -4.12 -7.52 -7.02
C MET A 43 -2.91 -7.87 -7.90
N PRO A 44 -2.79 -9.13 -8.36
CA PRO A 44 -1.66 -9.55 -9.18
C PRO A 44 -1.65 -8.90 -10.58
N ASN A 45 -2.76 -8.29 -10.99
CA ASN A 45 -2.94 -7.65 -12.29
C ASN A 45 -3.00 -6.11 -12.22
N ILE A 46 -2.57 -5.48 -11.12
CA ILE A 46 -2.38 -4.04 -11.10
C ILE A 46 -1.33 -3.64 -12.15
N ALA A 47 -1.68 -2.66 -13.00
CA ALA A 47 -0.78 -2.19 -14.04
C ALA A 47 0.29 -1.24 -13.47
N TYR A 48 -0.11 -0.29 -12.63
CA TYR A 48 0.76 0.76 -12.10
C TYR A 48 0.39 1.10 -10.65
N TYR A 49 1.35 1.04 -9.73
CA TYR A 49 1.24 1.46 -8.33
C TYR A 49 1.32 2.99 -8.20
N GLY A 50 2.05 3.66 -9.08
CA GLY A 50 2.34 5.09 -9.09
C GLY A 50 1.28 5.97 -9.75
N SER A 51 0.27 5.38 -10.40
CA SER A 51 -0.65 6.11 -11.27
C SER A 51 -1.57 7.08 -10.53
N SER A 52 -1.68 8.30 -11.07
CA SER A 52 -2.64 9.31 -10.64
C SER A 52 -4.08 9.01 -11.04
N THR A 53 -4.34 7.97 -11.85
CA THR A 53 -5.69 7.53 -12.24
C THR A 53 -6.29 6.50 -11.27
N LEU A 54 -5.50 5.99 -10.32
CA LEU A 54 -5.99 5.06 -9.30
C LEU A 54 -7.17 5.62 -8.49
N PRO A 55 -7.19 6.90 -8.05
CA PRO A 55 -8.36 7.47 -7.39
C PRO A 55 -9.66 7.33 -8.21
N GLN A 56 -9.61 7.65 -9.51
CA GLN A 56 -10.77 7.53 -10.39
C GLN A 56 -11.19 6.07 -10.59
N THR A 57 -10.21 5.16 -10.65
CA THR A 57 -10.42 3.72 -10.72
C THR A 57 -11.20 3.23 -9.50
N VAL A 58 -10.81 3.66 -8.30
CA VAL A 58 -11.51 3.32 -7.04
C VAL A 58 -12.95 3.83 -7.03
N ILE A 59 -13.21 5.06 -7.48
CA ILE A 59 -14.59 5.60 -7.60
C ILE A 59 -15.41 4.77 -8.59
N THR A 60 -14.81 4.43 -9.75
CA THR A 60 -15.47 3.64 -10.79
C THR A 60 -15.87 2.27 -10.28
N VAL A 61 -14.98 1.61 -9.53
CA VAL A 61 -15.25 0.32 -8.87
C VAL A 61 -16.34 0.47 -7.82
N ALA A 62 -16.28 1.48 -6.96
CA ALA A 62 -17.30 1.72 -5.94
C ALA A 62 -18.69 1.94 -6.56
N ARG A 63 -18.77 2.72 -7.63
CA ARG A 63 -20.00 2.98 -8.39
C ARG A 63 -20.54 1.69 -9.03
N ALA A 64 -19.69 0.92 -9.70
CA ALA A 64 -20.06 -0.36 -10.30
C ALA A 64 -20.56 -1.39 -9.26
N SER A 65 -20.14 -1.24 -8.01
CA SER A 65 -20.52 -2.10 -6.89
C SER A 65 -21.82 -1.68 -6.20
N GLY A 66 -22.41 -0.56 -6.64
CA GLY A 66 -23.61 0.01 -6.04
C GLY A 66 -23.37 0.66 -4.68
N SER A 67 -22.15 1.18 -4.43
CA SER A 67 -21.89 1.97 -3.21
C SER A 67 -22.82 3.18 -3.18
N LYS A 68 -23.54 3.32 -2.06
CA LYS A 68 -24.35 4.50 -1.76
C LYS A 68 -23.43 5.67 -1.35
N ASP A 69 -24.00 6.86 -1.32
CA ASP A 69 -23.36 8.08 -0.80
C ASP A 69 -22.17 8.61 -1.61
N LEU A 70 -21.95 8.12 -2.84
CA LEU A 70 -21.01 8.76 -3.76
C LEU A 70 -21.57 10.12 -4.19
N PRO A 71 -20.75 11.19 -4.21
CA PRO A 71 -21.20 12.50 -4.65
C PRO A 71 -21.50 12.49 -6.16
N GLU A 72 -22.47 13.32 -6.56
CA GLU A 72 -22.82 13.58 -7.96
C GLU A 72 -22.32 14.95 -8.44
N ASP A 73 -22.08 15.90 -7.54
CA ASP A 73 -21.56 17.22 -7.88
C ASP A 73 -20.03 17.19 -8.04
N ASP A 74 -19.54 17.98 -8.99
CA ASP A 74 -18.12 18.02 -9.36
C ASP A 74 -17.22 18.43 -8.18
N VAL A 75 -17.68 19.36 -7.33
CA VAL A 75 -16.90 19.88 -6.19
C VAL A 75 -16.68 18.80 -5.14
N ALA A 76 -17.74 18.09 -4.72
CA ALA A 76 -17.61 16.99 -3.77
C ALA A 76 -16.87 15.78 -4.39
N GLN A 77 -16.97 15.58 -5.71
CA GLN A 77 -16.18 14.56 -6.41
C GLN A 77 -14.68 14.87 -6.36
N ASP A 78 -14.29 16.14 -6.53
CA ASP A 78 -12.89 16.57 -6.41
C ASP A 78 -12.35 16.38 -4.97
N ILE A 79 -13.17 16.71 -3.96
CA ILE A 79 -12.85 16.46 -2.55
C ILE A 79 -12.66 14.95 -2.30
N LEU A 80 -13.55 14.10 -2.83
CA LEU A 80 -13.44 12.65 -2.73
C LEU A 80 -12.19 12.12 -3.43
N LEU A 81 -11.86 12.62 -4.63
CA LEU A 81 -10.65 12.22 -5.36
C LEU A 81 -9.38 12.56 -4.56
N SER A 82 -9.31 13.76 -3.98
CA SER A 82 -8.20 14.16 -3.10
C SER A 82 -8.10 13.22 -1.90
N TRP A 83 -9.23 12.96 -1.23
CA TRP A 83 -9.28 12.08 -0.07
C TRP A 83 -8.83 10.64 -0.41
N ILE A 84 -9.26 10.09 -1.55
CA ILE A 84 -8.82 8.78 -2.03
C ILE A 84 -7.32 8.82 -2.33
N GLY A 85 -6.83 9.89 -2.96
CA GLY A 85 -5.41 10.12 -3.23
C GLY A 85 -4.56 10.02 -1.96
N ASP A 86 -4.99 10.66 -0.88
CA ASP A 86 -4.30 10.59 0.42
C ASP A 86 -4.31 9.17 0.98
N LYS A 87 -5.42 8.43 0.84
CA LYS A 87 -5.49 7.02 1.29
C LYS A 87 -4.60 6.10 0.45
N ILE A 88 -4.48 6.34 -0.85
CA ILE A 88 -3.56 5.64 -1.75
C ILE A 88 -2.11 5.93 -1.36
N ASN A 89 -1.76 7.20 -1.07
CA ASN A 89 -0.43 7.58 -0.58
C ASN A 89 -0.09 6.84 0.73
N ASN A 90 -1.02 6.84 1.68
CA ASN A 90 -0.86 6.11 2.93
C ASN A 90 -0.69 4.60 2.71
N ALA A 91 -1.52 3.98 1.88
CA ALA A 91 -1.41 2.54 1.58
C ALA A 91 -0.05 2.20 0.95
N ARG A 92 0.41 3.00 -0.01
CA ARG A 92 1.77 2.88 -0.58
C ARG A 92 2.85 2.99 0.48
N TYR A 93 2.78 4.01 1.33
CA TYR A 93 3.73 4.17 2.42
C TYR A 93 3.77 2.94 3.33
N GLN A 94 2.61 2.42 3.75
CA GLN A 94 2.53 1.22 4.60
C GLN A 94 3.11 -0.02 3.91
N ILE A 95 2.79 -0.25 2.63
CA ILE A 95 3.36 -1.37 1.86
C ILE A 95 4.88 -1.23 1.81
N LYS A 96 5.40 -0.06 1.43
CA LYS A 96 6.85 0.17 1.36
C LYS A 96 7.50 -0.07 2.72
N LYS A 97 6.91 0.47 3.80
CA LYS A 97 7.39 0.31 5.17
C LYS A 97 7.50 -1.17 5.57
N MET A 98 6.43 -1.95 5.38
CA MET A 98 6.44 -3.38 5.72
C MET A 98 7.44 -4.18 4.88
N ILE A 99 7.63 -3.82 3.61
CA ILE A 99 8.64 -4.45 2.75
C ILE A 99 10.06 -4.08 3.24
N THR A 100 10.30 -2.82 3.63
CA THR A 100 11.58 -2.41 4.24
C THR A 100 11.83 -3.19 5.54
N GLU A 101 10.83 -3.30 6.43
CA GLU A 101 10.93 -4.07 7.67
C GLU A 101 11.17 -5.56 7.43
N SER A 102 10.68 -6.10 6.31
CA SER A 102 10.95 -7.48 5.92
C SER A 102 12.39 -7.75 5.47
N LEU A 103 13.16 -6.71 5.16
CA LEU A 103 14.57 -6.86 4.79
C LEU A 103 15.52 -6.82 5.98
N ILE A 104 15.01 -6.59 7.19
CA ILE A 104 15.80 -6.66 8.42
C ILE A 104 16.07 -8.14 8.73
N PRO A 105 17.34 -8.56 8.93
CA PRO A 105 17.65 -9.95 9.25
C PRO A 105 16.88 -10.45 10.47
N ALA A 106 16.35 -11.68 10.38
CA ALA A 106 15.52 -12.30 11.43
C ALA A 106 14.19 -11.57 11.71
N SER A 107 13.75 -10.69 10.81
CA SER A 107 12.40 -10.12 10.86
C SER A 107 11.36 -11.22 10.73
N TYR A 108 10.28 -11.16 11.52
CA TYR A 108 9.16 -12.09 11.35
C TYR A 108 8.43 -11.91 10.00
N LEU A 109 8.72 -10.82 9.28
CA LEU A 109 8.21 -10.54 7.93
C LEU A 109 9.19 -10.96 6.83
N GLU A 110 10.38 -11.47 7.17
CA GLU A 110 11.45 -11.80 6.21
C GLU A 110 10.93 -12.71 5.09
N ASN A 111 10.31 -13.82 5.47
CA ASN A 111 9.67 -14.72 4.54
C ASN A 111 8.49 -14.05 3.81
N ILE A 112 8.47 -14.15 2.47
CA ILE A 112 7.45 -13.49 1.64
C ILE A 112 6.01 -13.94 1.94
N ALA A 113 5.81 -15.17 2.43
CA ALA A 113 4.49 -15.64 2.83
C ALA A 113 3.98 -14.95 4.11
N GLU A 114 4.87 -14.71 5.08
CA GLU A 114 4.57 -13.97 6.32
C GLU A 114 4.26 -12.50 6.01
N LEU A 115 5.08 -11.86 5.16
CA LEU A 115 4.82 -10.51 4.67
C LEU A 115 3.45 -10.40 3.98
N ALA A 116 3.16 -11.30 3.05
CA ALA A 116 1.90 -11.29 2.33
C ALA A 116 0.70 -11.50 3.26
N ARG A 117 0.81 -12.40 4.24
CA ARG A 117 -0.23 -12.60 5.26
C ARG A 117 -0.50 -11.31 6.01
N ASP A 118 0.54 -10.62 6.46
CA ASP A 118 0.38 -9.42 7.26
C ASP A 118 -0.20 -8.26 6.44
N LEU A 119 0.21 -8.11 5.18
CA LEU A 119 -0.42 -7.17 4.24
C LEU A 119 -1.90 -7.48 4.01
N LEU A 120 -2.25 -8.77 3.96
CA LEU A 120 -3.63 -9.23 3.76
C LEU A 120 -4.43 -9.30 5.06
N LYS A 121 -3.83 -9.09 6.25
CA LYS A 121 -4.48 -9.36 7.55
C LYS A 121 -5.83 -8.67 7.72
N ALA A 122 -5.92 -7.42 7.27
CA ALA A 122 -7.16 -6.64 7.31
C ALA A 122 -8.27 -7.20 6.40
N HIS A 123 -7.90 -8.01 5.40
CA HIS A 123 -8.77 -8.55 4.35
C HIS A 123 -8.62 -10.06 4.16
N ALA A 124 -8.14 -10.78 5.17
CA ALA A 124 -7.81 -12.21 5.09
C ALA A 124 -9.02 -13.10 4.77
N LYS A 125 -10.24 -12.59 5.00
CA LYS A 125 -11.49 -13.27 4.63
C LYS A 125 -11.81 -13.16 3.14
N GLN A 126 -11.30 -12.13 2.48
CA GLN A 126 -11.61 -11.79 1.09
C GLN A 126 -10.48 -12.15 0.14
N PHE A 127 -9.25 -12.13 0.64
CA PHE A 127 -8.05 -12.43 -0.13
C PHE A 127 -7.22 -13.47 0.59
N LYS A 128 -6.72 -14.40 -0.21
CA LYS A 128 -5.73 -15.36 0.22
C LYS A 128 -4.44 -15.10 -0.55
N PRO A 129 -3.28 -15.39 0.05
CA PRO A 129 -2.01 -15.32 -0.67
C PRO A 129 -2.05 -16.17 -1.94
N THR A 130 -1.58 -15.60 -3.04
CA THR A 130 -1.43 -16.27 -4.34
C THR A 130 0.01 -16.13 -4.81
N LEU A 131 0.47 -17.02 -5.70
CA LEU A 131 1.80 -16.88 -6.31
C LEU A 131 1.96 -15.53 -7.01
N GLY A 132 0.90 -15.04 -7.68
CA GLY A 132 0.90 -13.73 -8.32
C GLY A 132 1.19 -12.58 -7.35
N LEU A 133 0.69 -12.66 -6.11
CA LEU A 133 1.03 -11.66 -5.08
C LEU A 133 2.50 -11.79 -4.66
N TYR A 134 3.02 -13.00 -4.47
CA TYR A 134 4.44 -13.20 -4.11
C TYR A 134 5.36 -12.66 -5.20
N LEU A 135 5.09 -12.93 -6.47
CA LEU A 135 5.87 -12.38 -7.60
C LEU A 135 5.91 -10.84 -7.56
N ARG A 136 4.79 -10.19 -7.22
CA ARG A 136 4.72 -8.72 -7.10
C ARG A 136 5.48 -8.20 -5.89
N LEU A 137 5.38 -8.87 -4.74
CA LEU A 137 6.10 -8.48 -3.54
C LEU A 137 7.61 -8.64 -3.73
N ALA A 138 8.07 -9.73 -4.35
CA ALA A 138 9.47 -9.95 -4.68
C ALA A 138 10.00 -8.84 -5.60
N LEU A 139 9.24 -8.48 -6.65
CA LEU A 139 9.59 -7.34 -7.50
C LEU A 139 9.74 -6.06 -6.66
N ILE A 140 8.72 -5.66 -5.88
CA ILE A 140 8.79 -4.41 -5.09
C ILE A 140 9.96 -4.44 -4.11
N ARG A 141 10.19 -5.58 -3.45
CA ARG A 141 11.29 -5.78 -2.50
C ARG A 141 12.66 -5.63 -3.18
N SER A 142 12.83 -6.11 -4.41
CA SER A 142 14.06 -5.94 -5.20
C SER A 142 14.42 -4.47 -5.48
N HIS A 143 13.46 -3.55 -5.38
CA HIS A 143 13.72 -2.11 -5.55
C HIS A 143 14.18 -1.42 -4.25
N ILE A 144 13.99 -2.01 -3.07
CA ILE A 144 14.36 -1.36 -1.80
C ILE A 144 15.88 -1.18 -1.68
N PRO A 145 16.73 -2.21 -1.93
CA PRO A 145 18.19 -2.06 -1.83
C PRO A 145 18.79 -1.07 -2.84
N LYS A 146 18.06 -0.76 -3.93
CA LYS A 146 18.49 0.20 -4.96
C LYS A 146 18.46 1.66 -4.46
N ASN A 147 17.89 1.92 -3.28
CA ASN A 147 17.83 3.23 -2.61
C ASN A 147 17.35 4.38 -3.52
N HIS A 148 16.27 4.13 -4.27
CA HIS A 148 15.64 5.16 -5.11
C HIS A 148 15.17 6.34 -4.27
N GLN A 149 15.24 7.54 -4.83
CA GLN A 149 14.65 8.73 -4.23
C GLN A 149 13.17 8.47 -3.85
N PRO A 150 12.68 8.93 -2.68
CA PRO A 150 11.33 8.60 -2.20
C PRO A 150 10.22 8.86 -3.21
N LYS A 151 10.31 9.99 -3.94
CA LYS A 151 9.35 10.39 -4.99
C LYS A 151 9.43 9.53 -6.27
N GLN A 152 10.53 8.79 -6.48
CA GLN A 152 10.78 7.98 -7.66
C GLN A 152 10.54 6.48 -7.43
N PHE A 153 10.56 6.00 -6.19
CA PHE A 153 10.46 4.56 -5.89
C PHE A 153 9.34 3.85 -6.65
N TRP A 154 8.09 4.30 -6.52
CA TRP A 154 6.94 3.68 -7.19
C TRP A 154 6.99 3.81 -8.72
N ARG A 155 7.60 4.88 -9.22
CA ARG A 155 7.81 5.05 -10.66
C ARG A 155 8.78 3.99 -11.19
N MET A 156 9.85 3.69 -10.46
CA MET A 156 10.81 2.66 -10.88
C MET A 156 10.19 1.27 -10.87
N VAL A 157 9.34 0.96 -9.88
CA VAL A 157 8.55 -0.28 -9.86
C VAL A 157 7.62 -0.33 -11.09
N ASP A 158 6.93 0.77 -11.37
CA ASP A 158 6.03 0.90 -12.52
C ASP A 158 6.75 0.77 -13.87
N ASP A 159 7.98 1.30 -13.98
CA ASP A 159 8.83 1.20 -15.17
C ASP A 159 9.16 -0.29 -15.47
N ASP A 160 9.51 -1.07 -14.45
CA ASP A 160 9.79 -2.51 -14.60
C ASP A 160 8.51 -3.29 -14.95
N LEU A 161 7.37 -2.95 -14.35
CA LEU A 161 6.08 -3.55 -14.70
C LEU A 161 5.64 -3.25 -16.14
N GLU A 162 5.85 -2.02 -16.59
CA GLU A 162 5.60 -1.63 -17.98
C GLU A 162 6.54 -2.38 -18.93
N GLY A 163 7.80 -2.57 -18.52
CA GLY A 163 8.77 -3.40 -19.21
C GLY A 163 8.25 -4.83 -19.41
N PHE A 164 7.80 -5.48 -18.34
CA PHE A 164 7.22 -6.83 -18.41
C PHE A 164 5.96 -6.88 -19.26
N ALA A 165 5.09 -5.87 -19.20
CA ALA A 165 3.86 -5.82 -20.00
C ALA A 165 4.10 -5.71 -21.50
N LYS A 166 5.28 -5.22 -21.92
CA LYS A 166 5.71 -5.12 -23.33
C LYS A 166 6.42 -6.38 -23.85
N MET A 167 6.75 -7.32 -22.96
CA MET A 167 7.39 -8.59 -23.32
C MET A 167 6.34 -9.63 -23.72
N GLU A 168 6.79 -10.73 -24.35
CA GLU A 168 5.97 -11.91 -24.50
C GLU A 168 5.56 -12.46 -23.12
N PRO A 169 4.30 -12.90 -22.91
CA PRO A 169 3.80 -13.29 -21.59
C PRO A 169 4.65 -14.34 -20.86
N GLU A 170 5.17 -15.33 -21.59
CA GLU A 170 6.03 -16.37 -21.03
C GLU A 170 7.37 -15.79 -20.54
N THR A 171 7.98 -14.89 -21.33
CA THR A 171 9.21 -14.20 -20.94
C THR A 171 8.99 -13.31 -19.72
N ALA A 172 7.90 -12.55 -19.70
CA ALA A 172 7.52 -11.73 -18.55
C ALA A 172 7.36 -12.58 -17.28
N LEU A 173 6.66 -13.71 -17.38
CA LEU A 173 6.48 -14.64 -16.27
C LEU A 173 7.83 -15.22 -15.80
N ASN A 174 8.68 -15.68 -16.72
CA ASN A 174 9.99 -16.23 -16.37
C ASN A 174 10.88 -15.22 -15.63
N ASN A 175 10.86 -13.95 -16.06
CA ASN A 175 11.62 -12.89 -15.38
C ASN A 175 11.08 -12.61 -13.97
N LEU A 176 9.75 -12.56 -13.80
CA LEU A 176 9.13 -12.41 -12.48
C LEU A 176 9.42 -13.62 -11.57
N MET A 177 9.38 -14.84 -12.12
CA MET A 177 9.72 -16.06 -11.39
C MET A 177 11.19 -16.06 -10.97
N THR A 178 12.10 -15.53 -11.79
CA THR A 178 13.51 -15.38 -11.43
C THR A 178 13.67 -14.48 -10.21
N LEU A 179 13.06 -13.30 -10.20
CA LEU A 179 13.06 -12.39 -9.04
C LEU A 179 12.46 -13.04 -7.79
N TYR A 180 11.40 -13.84 -7.95
CA TYR A 180 10.82 -14.58 -6.84
C TYR A 180 11.75 -15.66 -6.31
N TYR A 181 12.43 -16.42 -7.17
CA TYR A 181 13.36 -17.45 -6.71
C TYR A 181 14.58 -16.84 -6.00
N GLU A 182 15.13 -15.75 -6.53
CA GLU A 182 16.17 -14.96 -5.85
C GLU A 182 15.69 -14.51 -4.46
N ASP A 183 14.47 -13.97 -4.35
CA ASP A 183 13.87 -13.60 -3.06
C ASP A 183 13.72 -14.81 -2.12
N THR A 184 13.34 -15.98 -2.62
CA THR A 184 13.21 -17.18 -1.77
C THR A 184 14.56 -17.75 -1.33
N ASP A 185 15.61 -17.58 -2.14
CA ASP A 185 16.97 -17.99 -1.78
C ASP A 185 17.52 -17.09 -0.67
N ASP A 186 17.27 -15.78 -0.76
CA ASP A 186 17.74 -14.78 0.20
C ASP A 186 16.92 -14.72 1.50
N HIS A 187 15.60 -14.89 1.42
CA HIS A 187 14.65 -14.64 2.53
C HIS A 187 13.85 -15.87 2.96
N GLY A 188 14.19 -17.02 2.40
CA GLY A 188 13.65 -18.33 2.78
C GLY A 188 12.41 -18.75 1.99
N ASP A 189 12.29 -20.07 1.85
CA ASP A 189 11.22 -20.73 1.10
C ASP A 189 9.83 -20.54 1.76
N PRO A 190 8.85 -19.93 1.09
CA PRO A 190 7.50 -19.75 1.62
C PRO A 190 6.77 -21.06 1.93
N ALA A 191 7.14 -22.19 1.32
CA ALA A 191 6.60 -23.51 1.67
C ALA A 191 6.97 -23.97 3.09
N LYS A 192 8.01 -23.39 3.68
CA LYS A 192 8.40 -23.62 5.08
C LYS A 192 7.61 -22.75 6.06
N SER A 193 6.86 -21.76 5.56
CA SER A 193 5.95 -20.99 6.40
C SER A 193 4.74 -21.85 6.80
N SER A 194 4.03 -21.42 7.85
CA SER A 194 2.78 -22.08 8.25
C SER A 194 1.61 -21.78 7.29
N PHE A 195 1.84 -20.96 6.25
CA PHE A 195 0.81 -20.46 5.35
C PHE A 195 0.87 -21.16 4.00
N LYS A 196 -0.24 -21.81 3.65
CA LYS A 196 -0.38 -22.45 2.33
C LYS A 196 -0.89 -21.43 1.31
N LEU A 197 -0.27 -21.45 0.13
CA LEU A 197 -0.84 -20.82 -1.05
C LEU A 197 -2.27 -21.32 -1.25
N SER A 198 -3.20 -20.41 -1.51
CA SER A 198 -4.55 -20.83 -1.86
C SER A 198 -4.65 -21.07 -3.35
N GLU A 199 -5.14 -22.25 -3.71
CA GLU A 199 -5.78 -22.41 -5.01
C GLU A 199 -7.00 -21.49 -5.07
N VAL A 200 -7.20 -20.84 -6.21
CA VAL A 200 -8.32 -19.93 -6.42
C VAL A 200 -9.59 -20.76 -6.52
N HIS A 201 -10.33 -20.90 -5.42
CA HIS A 201 -11.55 -21.70 -5.41
C HIS A 201 -12.67 -20.94 -6.15
N ILE A 202 -13.18 -21.56 -7.21
CA ILE A 202 -14.36 -21.09 -7.94
C ILE A 202 -15.57 -21.34 -7.04
N GLY A 203 -16.13 -20.28 -6.43
CA GLY A 203 -17.33 -20.37 -5.59
C GLY A 203 -17.26 -19.63 -4.25
N GLU A 204 -16.10 -19.11 -3.85
CA GLU A 204 -16.03 -18.26 -2.64
C GLU A 204 -16.83 -16.97 -2.84
N GLN A 205 -17.63 -16.60 -1.83
CA GLN A 205 -18.36 -15.33 -1.85
C GLN A 205 -17.38 -14.16 -1.77
N ARG A 206 -17.07 -13.57 -2.93
CA ARG A 206 -16.26 -12.36 -3.01
C ARG A 206 -17.12 -11.12 -2.77
N PRO A 207 -16.55 -10.04 -2.21
CA PRO A 207 -17.24 -8.76 -2.16
C PRO A 207 -17.69 -8.32 -3.56
N LYS A 208 -18.84 -7.66 -3.65
CA LYS A 208 -19.40 -7.19 -4.93
C LYS A 208 -18.43 -6.31 -5.74
N TRP A 209 -17.51 -5.63 -5.05
CA TRP A 209 -16.50 -4.78 -5.65
C TRP A 209 -15.27 -5.52 -6.19
N TYR A 210 -15.08 -6.80 -5.87
CA TYR A 210 -13.87 -7.54 -6.28
C TYR A 210 -13.77 -7.67 -7.81
N GLN A 211 -14.83 -8.12 -8.48
CA GLN A 211 -14.79 -8.33 -9.93
C GLN A 211 -14.63 -7.00 -10.69
N PRO A 212 -15.41 -5.93 -10.37
CA PRO A 212 -15.16 -4.62 -10.96
C PRO A 212 -13.74 -4.12 -10.70
N LEU A 213 -13.18 -4.38 -9.50
CA LEU A 213 -11.80 -4.01 -9.21
C LEU A 213 -10.82 -4.75 -10.13
N HIS A 214 -10.92 -6.07 -10.20
CA HIS A 214 -10.07 -6.90 -11.07
C HIS A 214 -10.07 -6.41 -12.51
N ASP A 215 -11.24 -6.04 -13.04
CA ASP A 215 -11.39 -5.59 -14.42
C ASP A 215 -10.83 -4.17 -14.67
N GLN A 216 -10.80 -3.33 -13.63
CA GLN A 216 -10.38 -1.93 -13.72
C GLN A 216 -8.89 -1.72 -13.39
N VAL A 217 -8.32 -2.46 -12.43
CA VAL A 217 -6.89 -2.26 -12.02
C VAL A 217 -5.89 -2.57 -13.12
N SER A 218 -6.25 -3.47 -14.04
CA SER A 218 -5.46 -3.78 -15.23
C SER A 218 -5.53 -2.70 -16.31
N ARG A 219 -6.50 -1.78 -16.21
CA ARG A 219 -6.74 -0.67 -17.14
C ARG A 219 -6.23 0.67 -16.63
N VAL A 220 -5.69 0.70 -15.41
CA VAL A 220 -5.08 1.89 -14.83
C VAL A 220 -4.02 2.40 -15.80
N GLN A 221 -4.10 3.69 -16.13
CA GLN A 221 -3.19 4.28 -17.11
C GLN A 221 -2.08 5.03 -16.40
N ARG A 222 -0.87 4.96 -16.95
CA ARG A 222 0.20 5.86 -16.55
C ARG A 222 -0.10 7.25 -17.13
N VAL A 223 -0.32 8.22 -16.25
CA VAL A 223 -0.35 9.63 -16.65
C VAL A 223 1.03 10.17 -16.36
N GLU A 224 1.79 10.43 -17.42
CA GLU A 224 3.03 11.17 -17.29
C GLU A 224 2.72 12.50 -16.62
N PRO A 225 3.44 12.89 -15.56
CA PRO A 225 3.29 14.23 -15.02
C PRO A 225 3.58 15.20 -16.16
N THR A 226 2.53 15.87 -16.66
CA THR A 226 2.69 16.99 -17.57
C THR A 226 3.72 17.89 -16.92
N ARG A 227 4.87 18.13 -17.59
CA ARG A 227 5.90 19.05 -17.11
C ARG A 227 5.22 20.37 -16.78
N ALA A 228 4.82 20.53 -15.52
CA ALA A 228 4.33 21.78 -15.02
C ALA A 228 5.50 22.73 -15.23
N LYS A 229 5.30 23.77 -16.06
CA LYS A 229 6.28 24.84 -16.21
C LYS A 229 6.52 25.37 -14.80
N ARG A 230 7.65 24.99 -14.21
CA ARG A 230 8.09 25.46 -12.90
C ARG A 230 8.08 26.98 -12.96
N LYS A 231 7.20 27.59 -12.18
CA LYS A 231 7.48 28.90 -11.62
C LYS A 231 8.58 28.63 -10.59
N ARG A 232 9.78 29.14 -10.84
CA ARG A 232 10.85 29.24 -9.84
C ARG A 232 10.28 30.10 -8.72
N ASP A 233 10.25 29.56 -7.52
CA ASP A 233 10.55 30.34 -6.33
C ASP A 233 11.61 29.51 -5.59
N ASP A 234 12.77 30.13 -5.45
CA ASP A 234 13.97 29.65 -4.78
C ASP A 234 13.76 29.64 -3.25
N ASP A 235 14.64 28.88 -2.59
CA ASP A 235 15.09 29.00 -1.20
C ASP A 235 14.35 28.28 -0.05
N ASP A 236 15.20 27.60 0.74
CA ASP A 236 15.04 27.04 2.09
C ASP A 236 14.23 25.74 2.29
N ASP A 237 14.90 24.60 2.09
CA ASP A 237 14.68 23.41 2.93
C ASP A 237 15.95 23.23 3.79
N GLU A 238 15.90 23.79 5.00
CA GLU A 238 16.84 23.50 6.09
C GLU A 238 16.67 22.04 6.56
N ASP A 239 17.80 21.46 6.92
CA ASP A 239 18.00 20.11 7.42
C ASP A 239 17.02 19.70 8.55
N GLU A 240 16.23 18.65 8.32
CA GLU A 240 15.62 17.89 9.42
C GLU A 240 16.68 16.96 10.01
N GLU A 241 17.39 17.45 11.03
CA GLU A 241 18.22 16.64 11.92
C GLU A 241 17.35 15.64 12.70
N ASP A 242 17.82 14.39 12.70
CA ASP A 242 17.31 13.28 13.49
C ASP A 242 17.34 13.61 14.99
N GLY A 243 16.15 13.75 15.58
CA GLY A 243 15.99 13.81 17.02
C GLY A 243 16.21 12.44 17.66
N GLU A 244 17.44 12.15 18.07
CA GLU A 244 17.76 11.07 19.00
C GLU A 244 17.07 11.33 20.35
N GLY A 245 16.02 10.55 20.62
CA GLY A 245 15.36 10.51 21.92
C GLY A 245 16.18 9.68 22.91
N GLU A 246 16.95 10.35 23.76
CA GLU A 246 17.57 9.77 24.94
C GLU A 246 16.49 9.29 25.93
N GLY A 247 16.28 7.98 25.99
CA GLY A 247 15.52 7.32 27.05
C GLY A 247 16.40 7.07 28.27
N GLN A 248 16.41 7.99 29.22
CA GLN A 248 16.87 7.74 30.58
C GLN A 248 15.79 6.93 31.33
N GLY A 249 15.98 5.62 31.41
CA GLY A 249 15.23 4.73 32.29
C GLY A 249 16.17 4.19 33.37
N GLU A 250 16.06 4.75 34.57
CA GLU A 250 16.78 4.33 35.77
C GLU A 250 16.47 2.86 36.08
N GLY A 251 17.53 2.08 36.32
CA GLY A 251 17.46 0.67 36.62
C GLY A 251 16.89 0.41 38.02
N GLU A 252 15.82 -0.38 38.07
CA GLU A 252 15.45 -1.12 39.27
C GLU A 252 16.24 -2.44 39.30
N GLU A 253 16.95 -2.63 40.41
CA GLU A 253 17.73 -3.81 40.76
C GLU A 253 16.83 -5.04 40.86
N HIS A 254 17.03 -6.03 39.98
CA HIS A 254 16.49 -7.37 40.16
C HIS A 254 17.56 -8.30 40.76
N PRO A 255 17.34 -8.87 41.95
CA PRO A 255 18.26 -9.81 42.56
C PRO A 255 18.16 -11.20 41.90
N GLY A 256 19.32 -11.71 41.48
CA GLY A 256 19.87 -13.04 41.76
C GLY A 256 19.09 -14.30 41.32
N PRO A 257 19.77 -15.29 40.69
CA PRO A 257 19.18 -16.59 40.38
C PRO A 257 19.01 -17.42 41.66
N GLN A 258 17.82 -17.98 41.87
CA GLN A 258 17.59 -19.06 42.82
C GLN A 258 17.63 -20.38 42.06
N ASP A 259 18.67 -21.16 42.35
CA ASP A 259 18.80 -22.56 42.00
C ASP A 259 17.80 -23.37 42.84
N ASP A 260 16.70 -23.80 42.24
CA ASP A 260 15.84 -24.84 42.81
C ASP A 260 16.23 -26.19 42.19
N GLU A 261 17.06 -26.91 42.94
CA GLU A 261 17.30 -28.34 42.77
C GLU A 261 15.99 -29.10 42.98
N HIS A 262 15.41 -29.64 41.89
CA HIS A 262 14.31 -30.60 41.98
C HIS A 262 14.86 -32.02 41.76
N GLU A 263 14.92 -32.78 42.84
CA GLU A 263 15.17 -34.23 42.84
C GLU A 263 14.08 -34.98 42.05
N PRO A 264 14.43 -35.99 41.24
CA PRO A 264 13.45 -36.88 40.63
C PRO A 264 12.97 -37.95 41.62
N ASP A 265 11.64 -38.00 41.82
CA ASP A 265 10.96 -39.08 42.55
C ASP A 265 11.11 -40.44 41.82
N ASP A 266 11.49 -41.43 42.62
CA ASP A 266 11.51 -42.86 42.31
C ASP A 266 10.17 -43.36 41.76
N VAL A 267 10.20 -43.94 40.56
CA VAL A 267 9.10 -44.75 40.03
C VAL A 267 9.44 -46.23 40.24
N PRO A 268 8.64 -46.99 41.02
CA PRO A 268 8.85 -48.42 41.16
C PRO A 268 8.39 -49.18 39.90
N ALA A 269 9.24 -50.11 39.47
CA ALA A 269 8.96 -51.03 38.38
C ALA A 269 7.83 -52.01 38.71
N VAL A 270 6.98 -52.28 37.71
CA VAL A 270 6.17 -53.51 37.56
C VAL A 270 6.32 -54.00 36.13
#